data_AF-A0A0X8CUJ4-F1
#
_entry.id   AF-A0A0X8CUJ4-F1
#
_cell.length_a   1.000
_cell.length_b   1.000
_cell.length_c   1.000
_cell.angle_alpha   90.00
_cell.angle_beta   90.00
_cell.angle_gamma   90.00
#
_symmetry.space_group_name_H-M   'P 1'
#
loop_
_entity.id
_entity.type
_entity.pdbx_description
1 polymer ?
#
loop_
_entity_poly.entity_id
_entity_poly.type
_entity_poly.pdbx_seq_one_letter_code
_entity_poly.pdbx_strand_id
1 'polypeptide(L)'
;SFSIMVRTELSRPSSWLHNHGLYNLIITSHALIMIFFMVMPVMMGGFGNWLVPLMLMVPDMHFPRLNNMSFWFVPNALILLAFSGFVEGGVGAGWTIYPPLTSIEFLGDPSMDLAIFALHLGGISSIAASLNFCSTAINMRQSQRCVHKIPMLPISLAITALLLIIASPVLAGALTMLLLDR
;
A
#
# COMPACT_ATOMS: atom_id res chain seq x y z
N SER A 1 2.52 16.10 6.51
CA SER A 1 1.71 17.04 7.32
C SER A 1 0.94 16.30 8.43
N PHE A 2 0.24 15.20 8.15
CA PHE A 2 -0.54 14.46 9.18
C PHE A 2 0.27 14.06 10.43
N SER A 3 1.48 13.53 10.28
CA SER A 3 2.35 13.19 11.45
C SER A 3 2.67 14.39 12.34
N ILE A 4 2.84 15.58 11.75
CA ILE A 4 3.10 16.80 12.50
C ILE A 4 1.84 17.17 13.29
N MET A 5 0.66 17.10 12.67
CA MET A 5 -0.61 17.38 13.35
C MET A 5 -0.87 16.43 14.53
N VAL A 6 -0.55 15.13 14.38
CA VAL A 6 -0.62 14.17 15.49
C VAL A 6 0.32 14.57 16.62
N ARG A 7 1.57 14.91 16.30
CA ARG A 7 2.57 15.32 17.31
C ARG A 7 2.24 16.65 17.98
N THR A 8 1.64 17.59 17.25
CA THR A 8 1.19 18.86 17.84
C THR A 8 0.01 18.65 18.78
N GLU A 9 -0.95 17.77 18.42
CA GLU A 9 -2.06 17.41 19.31
C GLU A 9 -1.56 16.78 20.62
N LEU A 10 -0.54 15.92 20.54
CA LEU A 10 0.05 15.24 21.69
C LEU A 10 1.09 16.07 22.47
N SER A 11 1.39 17.30 22.04
CA SER A 11 2.46 18.11 22.64
C SER A 11 2.13 18.64 24.04
N ARG A 12 0.84 18.65 24.40
CA ARG A 12 0.35 19.12 25.71
C ARG A 12 -0.93 18.35 26.08
N PRO A 13 -1.27 18.20 27.38
CA PRO A 13 -2.47 17.46 27.81
C PRO A 13 -3.80 18.05 27.33
N SER A 14 -3.82 19.34 26.96
CA SER A 14 -5.00 20.00 26.42
C SER A 14 -5.17 19.70 24.92
N SER A 15 -6.36 19.29 24.48
CA SER A 15 -6.65 19.08 23.06
C SER A 15 -6.53 20.39 22.26
N TRP A 16 -5.89 20.34 21.10
CA TRP A 16 -5.81 21.46 20.14
C TRP A 16 -6.84 21.30 19.01
N LEU A 17 -7.08 20.07 18.55
CA LEU A 17 -8.09 19.73 17.54
C LEU A 17 -9.53 19.82 18.09
N HIS A 18 -9.72 19.64 19.40
CA HIS A 18 -11.02 19.58 20.08
C HIS A 18 -12.02 18.57 19.47
N ASN A 19 -11.54 17.63 18.66
CA ASN A 19 -12.36 16.62 17.99
C ASN A 19 -11.58 15.28 17.92
N HIS A 20 -12.01 14.32 18.74
CA HIS A 20 -11.38 13.01 18.82
C HIS A 20 -11.58 12.17 17.55
N GLY A 21 -12.72 12.30 16.86
CA GLY A 21 -12.97 11.60 15.59
C GLY A 21 -12.02 12.05 14.49
N LEU A 22 -11.83 13.38 14.37
CA LEU A 22 -10.87 13.95 13.43
C LEU A 22 -9.43 13.53 13.74
N TYR A 23 -9.06 13.47 15.02
CA TYR A 23 -7.74 12.96 15.42
C TYR A 23 -7.53 11.50 14.98
N ASN A 24 -8.52 10.64 15.18
CA ASN A 24 -8.43 9.24 14.76
C ASN A 24 -8.40 9.10 13.23
N LEU A 25 -9.16 9.92 12.50
CA LEU A 25 -9.08 10.00 11.04
C LEU A 25 -7.66 10.35 10.59
N ILE A 26 -7.07 11.40 11.16
CA ILE A 26 -5.71 11.85 10.83
C ILE A 26 -4.68 10.73 11.07
N ILE A 27 -4.76 10.01 12.20
CA ILE A 27 -3.86 8.89 12.48
C ILE A 27 -4.03 7.78 11.45
N THR A 28 -5.27 7.41 11.17
CA THR A 28 -5.62 6.33 10.25
C THR A 28 -5.13 6.65 8.85
N SER A 29 -5.48 7.83 8.32
CA SER A 29 -5.01 8.31 7.01
C SER A 29 -3.49 8.42 6.95
N HIS A 30 -2.84 8.92 8.01
CA HIS A 30 -1.38 9.00 8.05
C HIS A 30 -0.73 7.64 7.85
N ALA A 31 -1.12 6.65 8.66
CA ALA A 31 -0.52 5.32 8.60
C ALA A 31 -0.77 4.64 7.25
N LEU A 32 -2.01 4.70 6.74
CA LEU A 32 -2.35 4.11 5.43
C LEU A 32 -1.56 4.77 4.29
N ILE A 33 -1.48 6.10 4.26
CA ILE A 33 -0.71 6.84 3.24
C ILE A 33 0.77 6.49 3.32
N MET A 34 1.37 6.48 4.51
CA MET A 34 2.80 6.24 4.65
C MET A 34 3.21 4.85 4.20
N ILE A 35 2.43 3.82 4.54
CA ILE A 35 2.78 2.43 4.20
C ILE A 35 2.43 2.15 2.73
N PHE A 36 1.17 2.32 2.36
CA PHE A 36 0.65 1.86 1.07
C PHE A 36 0.90 2.83 -0.09
N PHE A 37 1.05 4.13 0.20
CA PHE A 37 1.12 5.16 -0.84
C PHE A 37 2.42 5.97 -0.84
N MET A 38 3.32 5.71 0.10
CA MET A 38 4.64 6.33 0.15
C MET A 38 5.74 5.28 0.15
N VAL A 39 5.89 4.47 1.20
CA VAL A 39 6.99 3.49 1.29
C VAL A 39 6.92 2.45 0.17
N MET A 40 5.78 1.78 -0.03
CA MET A 40 5.68 0.74 -1.05
C MET A 40 5.87 1.28 -2.48
N PRO A 41 5.19 2.36 -2.92
CA PRO A 41 5.40 2.91 -4.25
C PRO A 41 6.79 3.47 -4.47
N VAL A 42 7.43 4.10 -3.47
CA VAL A 42 8.80 4.62 -3.62
C VAL A 42 9.81 3.49 -3.73
N MET A 43 9.73 2.47 -2.86
CA MET A 43 10.71 1.38 -2.82
C MET A 43 10.54 0.40 -3.98
N MET A 44 9.34 -0.12 -4.19
CA MET A 44 9.08 -1.09 -5.27
C MET A 44 8.84 -0.37 -6.60
N GLY A 45 8.00 0.66 -6.61
CA GLY A 45 7.61 1.36 -7.82
C GLY A 45 8.68 2.30 -8.38
N GLY A 46 9.32 3.11 -7.53
CA GLY A 46 10.36 4.07 -7.93
C GLY A 46 11.73 3.40 -8.07
N PHE A 47 12.36 3.08 -6.94
CA PHE A 47 13.70 2.49 -6.91
C PHE A 47 13.74 1.13 -7.59
N GLY A 48 12.76 0.26 -7.34
CA GLY A 48 12.72 -1.07 -7.95
C GLY A 48 12.68 -1.00 -9.47
N ASN A 49 11.70 -0.32 -10.06
CA ASN A 49 11.56 -0.28 -11.52
C ASN A 49 12.73 0.41 -12.21
N TRP A 50 13.37 1.37 -11.55
CA TRP A 50 14.50 2.07 -12.14
C TRP A 50 15.81 1.28 -11.99
N LEU A 51 16.13 0.80 -10.79
CA LEU A 51 17.43 0.22 -10.48
C LEU A 51 17.53 -1.26 -10.80
N VAL A 52 16.45 -2.04 -10.71
CA VAL A 52 16.50 -3.50 -10.93
C VAL A 52 16.95 -3.84 -12.36
N PRO A 53 16.36 -3.26 -13.43
CA PRO A 53 16.81 -3.54 -14.79
C PRO A 53 18.29 -3.18 -15.00
N LEU A 54 18.70 -2.02 -14.50
CA LEU A 54 20.08 -1.54 -14.60
C LEU A 54 21.07 -2.46 -13.88
N MET A 55 20.76 -2.88 -12.65
CA MET A 55 21.64 -3.77 -11.87
C MET A 55 21.70 -5.19 -12.43
N LEU A 56 20.63 -5.66 -13.08
CA LEU A 56 20.59 -6.94 -13.78
C LEU A 56 21.14 -6.87 -15.21
N MET A 57 21.43 -5.67 -15.72
CA MET A 57 21.88 -5.42 -17.09
C MET A 57 20.88 -5.93 -18.14
N VAL A 58 19.59 -5.66 -17.90
CA VAL A 58 18.48 -5.98 -18.80
C VAL A 58 17.83 -4.70 -19.31
N PRO A 59 17.29 -4.68 -20.53
CA PRO A 59 16.77 -3.46 -21.13
C PRO A 59 15.50 -2.92 -20.44
N ASP A 60 14.68 -3.80 -19.88
CA ASP A 60 13.43 -3.47 -19.18
C ASP A 60 13.03 -4.64 -18.27
N MET A 61 11.95 -4.47 -17.51
CA MET A 61 11.25 -5.52 -16.77
C MET A 61 10.59 -6.54 -17.70
N HIS A 62 10.31 -7.75 -17.20
CA HIS A 62 9.80 -8.85 -18.03
C HIS A 62 8.41 -8.60 -18.60
N PHE A 63 7.54 -7.96 -17.82
CA PHE A 63 6.17 -7.63 -18.23
C PHE A 63 5.95 -6.10 -18.21
N PRO A 64 6.45 -5.33 -19.20
CA PRO A 64 6.38 -3.86 -19.18
C PRO A 64 4.96 -3.30 -19.08
N ARG A 65 3.98 -3.94 -19.75
CA ARG A 65 2.57 -3.52 -19.70
C ARG A 65 1.93 -3.77 -18.34
N LEU A 66 2.23 -4.91 -17.71
CA LEU A 66 1.79 -5.20 -16.34
C LEU A 66 2.40 -4.20 -15.36
N ASN A 67 3.65 -3.80 -15.60
CA ASN A 67 4.33 -2.77 -14.82
C ASN A 67 3.66 -1.40 -14.92
N ASN A 68 3.25 -1.01 -16.12
CA ASN A 68 2.54 0.24 -16.32
C ASN A 68 1.16 0.20 -15.63
N MET A 69 0.46 -0.94 -15.74
CA MET A 69 -0.82 -1.14 -15.07
C MET A 69 -0.70 -1.07 -13.54
N SER A 70 0.34 -1.67 -12.96
CA SER A 70 0.57 -1.61 -11.51
C SER A 70 0.76 -0.16 -11.04
N PHE A 71 1.52 0.65 -11.78
CA PHE A 71 1.66 2.08 -11.48
C PHE A 71 0.30 2.79 -11.49
N TRP A 72 -0.52 2.63 -12.53
CA TRP A 72 -1.79 3.35 -12.67
C TRP A 72 -2.84 2.98 -11.63
N PHE A 73 -2.77 1.81 -11.02
CA PHE A 73 -3.65 1.48 -9.89
C PHE A 73 -3.35 2.29 -8.63
N VAL A 74 -2.11 2.72 -8.40
CA VAL A 74 -1.72 3.48 -7.19
C VAL A 74 -2.41 4.85 -7.09
N PRO A 75 -2.40 5.74 -8.10
CA PRO A 75 -3.08 7.02 -7.99
C PRO A 75 -4.61 6.86 -7.86
N ASN A 76 -5.21 5.86 -8.53
CA ASN A 76 -6.64 5.57 -8.38
C ASN A 76 -6.98 5.10 -6.96
N ALA A 77 -6.16 4.21 -6.38
CA ALA A 77 -6.28 3.79 -5.00
C ALA A 77 -6.11 4.97 -4.02
N LEU A 78 -5.17 5.87 -4.27
CA LEU A 78 -4.96 7.05 -3.44
C LEU A 78 -6.15 8.01 -3.51
N ILE A 79 -6.76 8.19 -4.69
CA ILE A 79 -7.96 9.00 -4.88
C ILE A 79 -9.13 8.42 -4.06
N LEU A 80 -9.34 7.10 -4.11
CA LEU A 80 -10.36 6.45 -3.28
C LEU A 80 -10.11 6.66 -1.78
N LEU A 81 -8.85 6.52 -1.34
CA LEU A 81 -8.50 6.77 0.06
C LEU A 81 -8.70 8.26 0.42
N ALA A 82 -8.36 9.19 -0.46
CA ALA A 82 -8.61 10.61 -0.23
C ALA A 82 -10.11 10.89 -0.10
N PHE A 83 -10.94 10.35 -1.00
CA PHE A 83 -12.40 10.47 -0.90
C PHE A 83 -12.96 9.85 0.37
N SER A 84 -12.44 8.70 0.82
CA SER A 84 -12.84 8.12 2.10
C SER A 84 -12.64 9.07 3.28
N GLY A 85 -11.68 10.00 3.21
CA GLY A 85 -11.44 10.99 4.27
C GLY A 85 -12.38 12.20 4.23
N PHE A 86 -13.04 12.45 3.10
CA PHE A 86 -13.95 13.59 2.91
C PHE A 86 -15.43 13.22 3.02
N VAL A 87 -15.77 11.94 2.95
CA VAL A 87 -17.15 11.44 3.02
C VAL A 87 -17.52 11.14 4.47
N GLU A 88 -18.63 11.71 4.94
CA GLU A 88 -19.32 11.36 6.19
C GLU A 88 -18.37 11.09 7.38
N GLY A 89 -17.52 12.07 7.72
CA GLY A 89 -16.61 12.00 8.88
C GLY A 89 -15.34 11.14 8.71
N GLY A 90 -15.29 10.31 7.67
CA GLY A 90 -14.13 9.51 7.29
C GLY A 90 -13.81 8.31 8.19
N VAL A 91 -12.76 7.56 7.85
CA VAL A 91 -12.36 6.35 8.57
C VAL A 91 -11.49 6.67 9.79
N GLY A 92 -12.12 6.69 10.98
CA GLY A 92 -11.48 6.94 12.27
C GLY A 92 -11.22 5.69 13.13
N ALA A 93 -10.97 4.52 12.54
CA ALA A 93 -10.87 3.23 13.25
C ALA A 93 -9.44 2.68 13.43
N GLY A 94 -8.42 3.40 12.97
CA GLY A 94 -7.03 2.94 12.94
C GLY A 94 -6.70 2.14 11.69
N TRP A 95 -5.41 2.09 11.34
CA TRP A 95 -4.93 1.47 10.08
C TRP A 95 -5.09 -0.05 10.02
N THR A 96 -5.26 -0.70 11.17
CA THR A 96 -5.51 -2.14 11.27
C THR A 96 -6.95 -2.52 10.94
N ILE A 97 -7.87 -1.55 10.98
CA ILE A 97 -9.26 -1.71 10.54
C ILE A 97 -9.94 -2.89 11.27
N TYR A 98 -9.98 -2.82 12.61
CA TYR A 98 -10.54 -3.91 13.42
C TYR A 98 -12.06 -3.81 13.59
N PRO A 99 -12.80 -4.91 13.36
CA PRO A 99 -14.15 -5.10 13.89
C PRO A 99 -14.14 -5.19 15.43
N PRO A 100 -15.24 -4.83 16.11
CA PRO A 100 -16.50 -4.36 15.54
C PRO A 100 -16.50 -2.85 15.21
N LEU A 101 -15.46 -2.09 15.54
CA LEU A 101 -15.44 -0.63 15.34
C LEU A 101 -15.62 -0.23 13.86
N THR A 102 -15.23 -1.10 12.93
CA THR A 102 -15.39 -0.94 11.49
C THR A 102 -16.62 -1.67 10.93
N SER A 103 -17.59 -2.08 11.74
CA SER A 103 -18.88 -2.60 11.26
C SER A 103 -19.88 -1.48 10.99
N ILE A 104 -21.03 -1.78 10.36
CA ILE A 104 -22.08 -0.78 10.12
C ILE A 104 -22.66 -0.17 11.41
N GLU A 105 -22.65 -0.92 12.53
CA GLU A 105 -23.20 -0.45 13.80
C GLU A 105 -22.42 0.75 14.39
N PHE A 106 -21.10 0.77 14.20
CA PHE A 106 -20.22 1.81 14.75
C PHE A 106 -19.78 2.84 13.70
N LEU A 107 -19.62 2.40 12.45
CA LEU A 107 -19.19 3.25 11.33
C LEU A 107 -20.01 2.86 10.09
N GLY A 108 -21.27 3.29 10.06
CA GLY A 108 -22.25 2.98 8.99
C GLY A 108 -22.01 3.71 7.67
N ASP A 109 -21.08 4.65 7.65
CA ASP A 109 -20.82 5.51 6.51
C ASP A 109 -20.03 4.79 5.39
N PRO A 110 -20.21 5.19 4.12
CA PRO A 110 -19.51 4.58 2.98
C PRO A 110 -18.01 4.91 2.95
N SER A 111 -17.52 5.72 3.89
CA SER A 111 -16.10 6.07 4.01
C SER A 111 -15.23 4.82 4.19
N MET A 112 -15.66 3.86 5.00
CA MET A 112 -14.95 2.59 5.18
C MET A 112 -14.87 1.78 3.90
N ASP A 113 -15.96 1.72 3.14
CA ASP A 113 -16.05 0.93 1.93
C ASP A 113 -15.10 1.50 0.87
N LEU A 114 -15.04 2.83 0.73
CA LEU A 114 -14.07 3.52 -0.12
C LEU A 114 -12.62 3.22 0.30
N ALA A 115 -12.32 3.20 1.60
CA ALA A 115 -11.00 2.83 2.10
C ALA A 115 -10.67 1.35 1.83
N ILE A 116 -11.64 0.44 1.96
CA ILE A 116 -11.50 -0.97 1.59
C ILE A 116 -11.20 -1.10 0.10
N PHE A 117 -11.93 -0.42 -0.78
CA PHE A 117 -11.67 -0.44 -2.21
C PHE A 117 -10.31 0.17 -2.58
N ALA A 118 -9.89 1.23 -1.88
CA ALA A 118 -8.55 1.80 -2.03
C ALA A 118 -7.45 0.76 -1.73
N LEU A 119 -7.59 0.02 -0.63
CA LEU A 119 -6.64 -1.03 -0.25
C LEU A 119 -6.67 -2.22 -1.21
N HIS A 120 -7.83 -2.59 -1.77
CA HIS A 120 -7.91 -3.60 -2.83
C HIS A 120 -7.16 -3.18 -4.09
N LEU A 121 -7.38 -1.97 -4.60
CA LEU A 121 -6.65 -1.47 -5.77
C LEU A 121 -5.14 -1.36 -5.50
N GLY A 122 -4.74 -0.90 -4.31
CA GLY A 122 -3.33 -0.90 -3.89
C GLY A 122 -2.74 -2.30 -3.79
N GLY A 123 -3.52 -3.28 -3.33
CA GLY A 123 -3.16 -4.69 -3.31
C GLY A 123 -2.96 -5.28 -4.70
N ILE A 124 -3.88 -5.01 -5.63
CA ILE A 124 -3.77 -5.44 -7.04
C ILE A 124 -2.52 -4.85 -7.69
N SER A 125 -2.26 -3.56 -7.47
CA SER A 125 -1.01 -2.90 -7.89
C SER A 125 0.21 -3.64 -7.37
N SER A 126 0.24 -3.94 -6.07
CA SER A 126 1.37 -4.59 -5.40
C SER A 126 1.61 -6.01 -5.91
N ILE A 127 0.55 -6.79 -6.16
CA ILE A 127 0.66 -8.15 -6.74
C ILE A 127 1.19 -8.08 -8.18
N ALA A 128 0.62 -7.20 -9.01
CA ALA A 128 1.05 -7.03 -10.40
C ALA A 128 2.53 -6.63 -10.51
N ALA A 129 2.97 -5.67 -9.68
CA ALA A 129 4.37 -5.29 -9.59
C ALA A 129 5.25 -6.46 -9.10
N SER A 130 4.82 -7.18 -8.06
CA SER A 130 5.58 -8.28 -7.47
C SER A 130 5.78 -9.45 -8.44
N LEU A 131 4.76 -9.82 -9.20
CA LEU A 131 4.88 -10.84 -10.25
C LEU A 131 5.94 -10.44 -11.29
N ASN A 132 5.96 -9.17 -11.67
CA ASN A 132 6.94 -8.64 -12.62
C ASN A 132 8.36 -8.64 -12.04
N PHE A 133 8.55 -8.20 -10.79
CA PHE A 133 9.86 -8.24 -10.10
C PHE A 133 10.39 -9.65 -9.96
N CYS A 134 9.56 -10.58 -9.49
CA CYS A 134 9.94 -11.98 -9.32
C CYS A 134 10.36 -12.59 -10.66
N SER A 135 9.54 -12.38 -11.70
CA SER A 135 9.83 -12.89 -13.04
C SER A 135 11.09 -12.27 -13.65
N THR A 136 11.31 -10.97 -13.47
CA THR A 136 12.51 -10.27 -13.98
C THR A 136 13.78 -10.79 -13.29
N ALA A 137 13.76 -10.94 -11.96
CA ALA A 137 14.90 -11.41 -11.18
C ALA A 137 15.29 -12.87 -11.48
N ILE A 138 14.30 -13.73 -11.75
CA ILE A 138 14.52 -15.16 -12.02
C ILE A 138 14.86 -15.40 -13.50
N ASN A 139 14.08 -14.83 -14.42
CA ASN A 139 14.08 -15.24 -15.83
C ASN A 139 14.92 -14.35 -16.75
N MET A 140 15.12 -13.07 -16.44
CA MET A 140 15.83 -12.15 -17.33
C MET A 140 17.31 -11.98 -17.00
N ARG A 141 17.79 -12.65 -15.94
CA ARG A 141 19.20 -12.57 -15.56
C ARG A 141 20.11 -13.07 -16.68
N GLN A 142 21.24 -12.40 -16.89
CA GLN A 142 22.30 -12.88 -17.78
C GLN A 142 22.72 -14.31 -17.40
N SER A 143 22.65 -15.23 -18.37
CA SER A 143 22.91 -16.68 -18.19
C SER A 143 24.25 -16.98 -17.50
N GLN A 144 25.27 -16.13 -17.71
CA GLN A 144 26.62 -16.30 -17.16
C GLN A 144 26.80 -15.78 -15.71
N ARG A 145 25.79 -15.14 -15.11
CA ARG A 145 25.86 -14.68 -13.70
C ARG A 145 25.10 -15.61 -12.78
N CYS A 146 25.81 -16.24 -11.84
CA CYS A 146 25.20 -16.96 -10.72
C CYS A 146 24.47 -16.01 -9.77
N VAL A 147 23.48 -16.52 -9.02
CA VAL A 147 22.68 -15.73 -8.06
C VAL A 147 23.54 -15.01 -7.02
N HIS A 148 24.57 -15.68 -6.51
CA HIS A 148 25.48 -15.11 -5.50
C HIS A 148 26.34 -13.93 -6.00
N LYS A 149 26.32 -13.64 -7.32
CA LYS A 149 27.06 -12.52 -7.94
C LYS A 149 26.15 -11.35 -8.32
N ILE A 150 24.85 -11.40 -8.02
CA ILE A 150 23.92 -10.30 -8.27
C ILE A 150 24.03 -9.29 -7.12
N PRO A 151 23.91 -7.97 -7.39
CA PRO A 151 23.76 -6.98 -6.32
C PRO A 151 22.61 -7.31 -5.37
N MET A 152 22.72 -6.89 -4.11
CA MET A 152 21.75 -7.26 -3.06
C MET A 152 20.35 -6.67 -3.30
N LEU A 153 20.22 -5.50 -3.94
CA LEU A 153 18.94 -4.82 -4.12
C LEU A 153 17.94 -5.63 -4.99
N PRO A 154 18.29 -6.14 -6.20
CA PRO A 154 17.40 -7.02 -6.94
C PRO A 154 16.98 -8.27 -6.18
N ILE A 155 17.88 -8.87 -5.38
CA ILE A 155 17.58 -10.04 -4.57
C ILE A 155 16.59 -9.67 -3.44
N SER A 156 16.84 -8.59 -2.71
CA SER A 156 15.95 -8.15 -1.63
C SER A 156 14.54 -7.85 -2.14
N LEU A 157 14.44 -7.15 -3.28
CA LEU A 157 13.14 -6.85 -3.89
C LEU A 157 12.45 -8.09 -4.45
N ALA A 158 13.19 -9.09 -4.95
CA ALA A 158 12.61 -10.37 -5.34
C ALA A 158 12.03 -11.14 -4.15
N ILE A 159 12.71 -11.12 -2.99
CA ILE A 159 12.19 -11.71 -1.74
C ILE A 159 10.95 -10.95 -1.28
N THR A 160 10.98 -9.62 -1.26
CA THR A 160 9.81 -8.79 -0.92
C THR A 160 8.65 -9.08 -1.86
N ALA A 161 8.90 -9.19 -3.16
CA ALA A 161 7.89 -9.53 -4.16
C ALA A 161 7.25 -10.91 -3.88
N LEU A 162 8.05 -11.92 -3.53
CA LEU A 162 7.53 -13.23 -3.16
C LEU A 162 6.62 -13.15 -1.92
N LEU A 163 7.04 -12.41 -0.89
CA LEU A 163 6.23 -12.20 0.31
C LEU A 163 4.91 -11.49 -0.01
N LEU A 164 4.93 -10.48 -0.87
CA LEU A 164 3.73 -9.75 -1.28
C LEU A 164 2.76 -10.61 -2.10
N ILE A 165 3.27 -11.50 -2.97
CA ILE A 165 2.42 -12.45 -3.71
C ILE A 165 1.66 -13.38 -2.76
N ILE A 166 2.30 -13.81 -1.66
CA ILE A 166 1.68 -14.72 -0.69
C ILE A 166 0.77 -13.97 0.29
N ALA A 167 1.19 -12.80 0.78
CA ALA A 167 0.49 -12.07 1.84
C ALA A 167 -0.70 -11.25 1.33
N SER A 168 -0.59 -10.63 0.16
CA SER A 168 -1.62 -9.70 -0.35
C SER A 168 -2.99 -10.37 -0.59
N PRO A 169 -3.07 -11.64 -1.08
CA PRO A 169 -4.36 -12.34 -1.19
C PRO A 169 -5.05 -12.56 0.15
N VAL A 170 -4.28 -12.80 1.23
CA VAL A 170 -4.85 -12.97 2.57
C VAL A 170 -5.44 -11.65 3.07
N LEU A 171 -4.72 -10.53 2.87
CA LEU A 171 -5.23 -9.20 3.19
C LEU A 171 -6.51 -8.88 2.38
N ALA A 172 -6.51 -9.14 1.07
CA ALA A 172 -7.69 -8.92 0.23
C ALA A 172 -8.86 -9.77 0.72
N GLY A 173 -8.64 -11.05 1.03
CA GLY A 173 -9.66 -11.93 1.61
C GLY A 173 -10.26 -11.35 2.90
N ALA A 174 -9.41 -10.92 3.84
CA ALA A 174 -9.86 -10.30 5.08
C ALA A 174 -10.67 -9.02 4.85
N LEU A 175 -10.23 -8.16 3.94
CA LEU A 175 -10.94 -6.93 3.59
C LEU A 175 -12.28 -7.21 2.89
N THR A 176 -12.35 -8.24 2.04
CA THR A 176 -13.64 -8.66 1.44
C THR A 176 -14.61 -9.23 2.46
N MET A 177 -14.13 -10.02 3.43
CA MET A 177 -14.98 -10.51 4.52
C MET A 177 -15.55 -9.33 5.32
N LEU A 178 -14.70 -8.37 5.69
CA LEU A 178 -15.16 -7.14 6.36
C LEU A 178 -16.19 -6.36 5.53
N LEU A 179 -15.97 -6.21 4.22
CA LEU A 179 -16.91 -5.51 3.36
C LEU A 179 -18.28 -6.19 3.29
N LEU A 180 -18.32 -7.53 3.38
CA LEU A 180 -19.57 -8.30 3.37
C LEU A 180 -20.26 -8.35 4.74
N ASP A 181 -19.49 -8.23 5.82
CA ASP A 181 -20.00 -8.16 7.20
C ASP A 181 -20.47 -6.75 7.60
N ARG A 182 -20.11 -5.73 6.82
CA ARG A 182 -20.61 -4.37 6.95
C ARG A 182 -22.00 -4.30 6.34
#